data_AF-R7VIK2-F1
#
_entry.id   AF-R7VIK2-F1
#
_cell.length_a   1.000
_cell.length_b   1.000
_cell.length_c   1.000
_cell.angle_alpha   90.00
_cell.angle_beta   90.00
_cell.angle_gamma   90.00
#
_symmetry.space_group_name_H-M   'P 1'
#
loop_
_entity.id
_entity.type
_entity.pdbx_description
1 polymer ?
#
loop_
_entity_poly.entity_id
_entity_poly.type
_entity_poly.pdbx_seq_one_letter_code
_entity_poly.pdbx_strand_id
1 'polypeptide(L)' 'EVAVVPWALYSPDLKPIEHLWDVLGRTTMMRRHPHPIRQKWLAIPQETIRSLIRSMRRRCTACIEAHGGHTSY' A
#
# COMPACT_ATOMS: atom_id res chain seq x y z
N GLU A 1 -7.49 -23.37 9.47
CA GLU A 1 -7.02 -23.15 8.08
C GLU A 1 -6.90 -21.65 7.82
N VAL A 2 -5.97 -21.23 6.97
CA VAL A 2 -5.76 -19.82 6.63
C VAL A 2 -6.40 -19.55 5.27
N ALA A 3 -7.35 -18.61 5.20
CA ALA A 3 -7.94 -18.20 3.93
C ALA A 3 -6.91 -17.41 3.11
N VAL A 4 -6.69 -17.80 1.85
CA VAL A 4 -5.77 -17.16 0.92
C VAL A 4 -6.57 -16.37 -0.12
N VAL A 5 -6.19 -15.11 -0.31
CA VAL A 5 -6.79 -14.26 -1.35
C VAL A 5 -6.10 -14.54 -2.69
N PRO A 6 -6.84 -14.77 -3.79
CA PRO A 6 -6.25 -14.93 -5.11
C PRO A 6 -5.52 -13.65 -5.52
N TRP A 7 -4.33 -13.80 -6.09
CA TRP A 7 -3.42 -12.68 -6.31
C TRP A 7 -2.96 -12.60 -7.77
N ALA A 8 -3.08 -11.41 -8.36
CA ALA A 8 -2.59 -11.15 -9.72
C ALA A 8 -1.07 -10.93 -9.73
N LEU A 9 -0.39 -11.52 -10.71
CA LEU A 9 1.02 -11.28 -10.96
C LEU A 9 1.23 -9.86 -11.48
N TYR A 10 2.34 -9.24 -11.10
CA TYR A 10 2.76 -7.90 -11.58
C TYR A 10 1.76 -6.75 -11.33
N SER A 11 0.87 -6.87 -10.35
CA SER A 11 -0.08 -5.80 -9.96
C SER A 11 0.31 -5.16 -8.62
N PRO A 12 1.33 -4.28 -8.56
CA PRO A 12 1.71 -3.56 -7.33
C PRO A 12 0.61 -2.62 -6.84
N ASP A 13 -0.18 -2.06 -7.76
CA ASP A 13 -1.33 -1.19 -7.53
C ASP A 13 -2.42 -1.87 -6.68
N LEU A 14 -2.57 -3.19 -6.82
CA LEU A 14 -3.50 -4.01 -6.02
C LEU A 14 -2.90 -4.46 -4.68
N LYS A 15 -1.70 -4.02 -4.31
CA LYS A 15 -1.05 -4.40 -3.05
C LYS A 15 -1.06 -3.25 -2.04
N PRO A 16 -1.90 -3.30 -1.00
CA PRO A 16 -1.89 -2.28 0.05
C PRO A 16 -0.52 -2.07 0.69
N ILE A 17 0.30 -3.14 0.78
CA ILE A 17 1.60 -3.09 1.43
C ILE A 17 2.62 -2.24 0.66
N GLU A 18 2.56 -2.23 -0.68
CA GLU A 18 3.46 -1.39 -1.51
C GLU A 18 3.22 0.09 -1.20
N HIS A 19 1.95 0.49 -1.04
CA HIS A 19 1.60 1.85 -0.66
C HIS A 19 2.00 2.18 0.79
N LEU A 20 1.98 1.20 1.68
CA LEU A 20 2.46 1.38 3.04
C LEU A 20 3.98 1.58 3.07
N TRP A 21 4.72 0.88 2.20
CA TRP A 21 6.15 1.12 2.00
C TRP A 21 6.44 2.52 1.46
N ASP A 22 5.63 3.01 0.52
CA ASP A 22 5.72 4.38 0.03
C ASP A 22 5.52 5.43 1.14
N VAL A 23 4.52 5.22 2.01
CA VAL A 23 4.29 6.08 3.18
C VAL A 23 5.54 6.10 4.07
N LEU A 24 6.07 4.92 4.39
CA LEU A 24 7.28 4.78 5.19
C LEU A 24 8.50 5.46 4.53
N GLY A 25 8.67 5.27 3.22
CA GLY A 25 9.76 5.86 2.44
C GLY A 25 9.71 7.39 2.44
N ARG A 26 8.53 7.97 2.20
CA ARG A 26 8.32 9.43 2.24
C ARG A 26 8.60 10.01 3.62
N THR A 27 8.08 9.40 4.70
CA THR A 27 8.40 9.80 6.08
C THR A 27 9.88 9.59 6.41
N THR A 28 10.53 8.65 5.73
CA THR A 28 11.96 8.38 5.89
C THR A 28 12.81 9.50 5.31
N MET A 29 12.57 9.85 4.04
CA MET A 29 13.29 10.87 3.29
C MET A 29 13.08 12.30 3.81
N MET A 30 11.91 12.61 4.37
CA MET A 30 11.60 13.96 4.87
C MET A 30 12.46 14.41 6.07
N ARG A 31 13.16 13.50 6.76
CA ARG A 31 14.03 13.85 7.89
C ARG A 31 15.47 13.52 7.55
N ARG A 32 16.34 14.54 7.56
CA ARG A 32 17.80 14.45 7.36
C ARG A 32 18.54 13.52 8.33
N HIS A 33 17.86 13.05 9.38
CA HIS A 33 18.43 12.13 10.36
C HIS A 33 17.76 10.76 10.23
N PRO A 34 18.56 9.67 10.22
CA PRO A 34 18.04 8.31 10.20
C PRO A 34 17.43 8.00 11.57
N HIS A 35 16.18 8.43 11.81
CA HIS A 35 15.39 7.78 12.85
C HIS A 35 15.24 6.32 12.43
N PRO A 36 15.37 5.37 13.37
CA PRO A 36 15.30 3.95 13.04
C PRO A 36 13.95 3.64 12.38
N ILE A 37 13.99 2.92 11.25
CA ILE A 37 12.82 2.52 10.44
C ILE A 37 11.71 1.94 11.33
N ARG A 38 12.09 1.18 12.36
CA ARG A 38 11.18 0.62 13.37
C ARG A 38 10.30 1.67 14.06
N GLN A 39 10.86 2.82 14.46
CA GLN A 39 10.07 3.88 15.09
C GLN A 39 9.09 4.52 14.11
N LYS A 40 9.52 4.75 12.85
CA LYS A 40 8.65 5.29 11.81
C LYS A 40 7.52 4.33 11.48
N TRP A 41 7.82 3.04 11.37
CA TRP A 41 6.83 1.97 11.19
C TRP A 41 5.78 1.97 12.31
N LEU A 42 6.22 1.99 13.57
CA LEU A 42 5.32 2.03 14.74
C LEU A 42 4.52 3.34 14.83
N ALA A 43 5.00 4.42 14.23
CA ALA A 43 4.33 5.71 14.21
C ALA A 43 3.30 5.85 13.09
N ILE A 44 3.21 4.90 12.14
CA ILE A 44 2.19 4.97 11.08
C ILE A 44 0.80 4.86 11.73
N PRO A 45 -0.08 5.85 11.54
CA PRO A 45 -1.43 5.79 12.12
C PRO A 45 -2.20 4.57 11.61
N GLN A 46 -2.91 3.90 12.51
CA GLN A 46 -3.76 2.77 12.12
C GLN A 46 -4.80 3.17 11.06
N GLU A 47 -5.22 4.44 11.06
CA GLU A 47 -6.14 4.98 10.06
C GLU A 47 -5.54 5.00 8.64
N THR A 48 -4.23 5.20 8.51
CA THR A 48 -3.53 5.06 7.22
C THR A 48 -3.64 3.64 6.69
N ILE A 49 -3.49 2.63 7.55
CA ILE A 49 -3.64 1.23 7.15
C ILE A 49 -5.11 0.93 6.78
N ARG A 50 -6.06 1.41 7.58
CA ARG A 50 -7.50 1.22 7.31
C ARG A 50 -7.93 1.88 6.00
N SER A 51 -7.42 3.08 5.69
CA SER A 51 -7.75 3.77 4.44
C SER A 51 -7.22 3.02 3.22
N LEU A 52 -6.02 2.43 3.30
CA LEU A 52 -5.47 1.56 2.25
C LEU A 52 -6.37 0.34 2.02
N ILE A 53 -6.79 -0.35 3.09
CA ILE A 53 -7.70 -1.50 3.00
C ILE A 53 -9.04 -1.09 2.37
N ARG A 54 -9.67 -0.01 2.86
CA ARG A 54 -10.94 0.49 2.32
C ARG A 54 -10.82 0.91 0.85
N SER A 55 -9.64 1.33 0.40
CA SER A 55 -9.40 1.72 -0.99
C SER A 55 -9.40 0.54 -1.96
N MET A 56 -9.22 -0.71 -1.50
CA MET A 56 -9.06 -1.89 -2.36
C MET A 56 -10.17 -2.06 -3.38
N ARG A 57 -11.43 -1.84 -2.98
CA ARG A 57 -12.55 -1.92 -3.92
C ARG A 57 -12.38 -0.99 -5.11
N ARG A 58 -11.95 0.26 -4.88
CA ARG A 58 -11.73 1.25 -5.93
C ARG A 58 -10.56 0.86 -6.84
N ARG A 59 -9.48 0.31 -6.29
CA ARG A 59 -8.32 -0.15 -7.07
C ARG A 59 -8.65 -1.32 -7.96
N CYS A 60 -9.38 -2.31 -7.42
CA CYS A 60 -9.87 -3.43 -8.22
C CYS A 60 -10.76 -2.94 -9.35
N THR A 61 -11.68 -2.00 -9.08
CA THR A 61 -12.51 -1.40 -10.13
C THR A 61 -11.66 -0.69 -11.20
N ALA A 62 -10.67 0.12 -10.80
CA ALA A 62 -9.79 0.79 -11.74
C ALA A 62 -8.98 -0.21 -12.61
N CYS A 63 -8.52 -1.32 -12.02
CA CYS A 63 -7.82 -2.38 -12.76
C CYS A 63 -8.74 -3.08 -13.76
N ILE A 64 -10.01 -3.33 -13.37
CA ILE A 64 -11.03 -3.88 -14.28
C ILE A 64 -11.31 -2.92 -15.44
N GLU A 65 -11.48 -1.63 -15.15
CA GLU A 65 -11.69 -0.58 -16.17
C GLU A 65 -10.48 -0.43 -17.10
N ALA A 66 -9.27 -0.65 -16.57
CA ALA A 66 -8.04 -0.70 -17.35
C ALA A 66 -7.83 -2.03 -18.08
N HIS A 67 -8.80 -2.96 -18.05
CA HIS A 67 -8.70 -4.31 -18.62
C HIS A 67 -7.46 -5.10 -18.15
N GLY A 68 -7.10 -4.97 -16.87
CA GLY A 68 -5.90 -5.57 -16.28
C GLY A 68 -4.62 -4.77 -16.52
N GLY A 69 -4.72 -3.61 -17.17
CA GLY A 69 -3.62 -2.66 -17.35
C GLY A 69 -3.22 -1.91 -16.08
N HIS A 70 -2.17 -1.10 -16.19
CA HIS A 70 -1.65 -0.30 -15.09
C HIS A 70 -2.67 0.77 -14.65
N THR A 71 -2.81 0.95 -13.35
CA THR A 71 -3.62 2.01 -12.76
C THR A 71 -2.74 3.11 -12.16
N SER A 72 -3.34 4.24 -11.77
CA SER A 72 -2.63 5.34 -11.10
C SER A 72 -2.43 5.13 -9.61
N TYR A 73 -2.80 3.96 -9.10
CA TYR A 73 -2.60 3.58 -7.71
C TYR A 73 -1.17 3.10 -7.49
#